data_AF-A0A0F5JKL4-F1
#
_entry.id   AF-A0A0F5JKL4-F1
#
_cell.length_a   1.000
_cell.length_b   1.000
_cell.length_c   1.000
_cell.angle_alpha   90.00
_cell.angle_beta   90.00
_cell.angle_gamma   90.00
#
_symmetry.space_group_name_H-M   'P 1'
#
loop_
_entity.id
_entity.type
_entity.pdbx_description
1 polymer ?
#
loop_
_entity_poly.entity_id
_entity_poly.type
_entity_poly.pdbx_seq_one_letter_code
_entity_poly.pdbx_strand_id
1 'polypeptide(L)'
;MRKLFNVQVIMMLLLVLGTVVTASAKGNKKDESNNYHAKQILIVGLHDNVKSNYFYNGMIAEETGMQADRIDREYNSIIAENIAAAVKEGGCKFIPATDNLVDGQVLNEIKVNGESEDSYSDLSAVPTEELQKVLNKAGADYLLVLNQHYLKWQEQPLRTLFHIVSYSLYDKDKKEIYRGNNYFTCMNLENPDKVRKISRKSSSKIASSIIKTLED
;
A
#
# COMPACT_ATOMS: atom_id res chain seq x y z
N MET A 1 -42.35 47.25 -82.87
CA MET A 1 -43.60 46.59 -82.41
C MET A 1 -43.59 46.54 -80.90
N ARG A 2 -44.64 47.09 -80.28
CA ARG A 2 -44.75 47.41 -78.85
C ARG A 2 -45.70 46.41 -78.18
N LYS A 3 -45.35 46.04 -76.95
CA LYS A 3 -46.17 45.49 -75.84
C LYS A 3 -46.67 44.05 -76.00
N LEU A 4 -46.44 43.22 -74.98
CA LEU A 4 -47.51 42.64 -74.17
C LEU A 4 -46.96 41.95 -72.88
N PHE A 5 -47.35 42.51 -71.72
CA PHE A 5 -47.77 41.85 -70.46
C PHE A 5 -46.74 41.06 -69.62
N ASN A 6 -46.71 41.08 -68.28
CA ASN A 6 -47.26 41.92 -67.20
C ASN A 6 -46.67 41.40 -65.85
N VAL A 7 -46.24 42.31 -64.96
CA VAL A 7 -46.43 42.34 -63.47
C VAL A 7 -45.89 41.14 -62.64
N GLN A 8 -44.76 41.24 -61.94
CA GLN A 8 -44.55 41.65 -60.51
C GLN A 8 -45.31 40.78 -59.47
N VAL A 9 -44.89 40.44 -58.24
CA VAL A 9 -43.73 40.63 -57.34
C VAL A 9 -44.08 39.80 -56.06
N ILE A 10 -43.10 39.08 -55.49
CA ILE A 10 -42.77 38.83 -54.05
C ILE A 10 -43.89 38.82 -52.97
N MET A 11 -43.99 37.73 -52.19
CA MET A 11 -44.01 37.63 -50.69
C MET A 11 -44.52 36.23 -50.26
N MET A 12 -43.81 35.37 -49.51
CA MET A 12 -43.39 35.35 -48.08
C MET A 12 -44.38 34.61 -47.13
N LEU A 13 -43.81 33.69 -46.30
CA LEU A 13 -44.25 33.17 -44.98
C LEU A 13 -45.42 32.13 -44.91
N LEU A 14 -45.51 31.12 -44.02
CA LEU A 14 -44.75 30.58 -42.85
C LEU A 14 -45.38 29.20 -42.46
N LEU A 15 -44.73 28.45 -41.54
CA LEU A 15 -45.21 27.35 -40.63
C LEU A 15 -45.14 25.91 -41.20
N VAL A 16 -44.55 24.86 -40.58
CA VAL A 16 -44.28 24.50 -39.16
C VAL A 16 -43.22 23.37 -39.01
N LEU A 17 -42.36 23.54 -37.99
CA LEU A 17 -41.70 22.62 -37.03
C LEU A 17 -41.18 21.22 -37.42
N GLY A 18 -39.94 20.93 -36.96
CA GLY A 18 -39.56 19.58 -36.52
C GLY A 18 -38.10 19.17 -36.67
N THR A 19 -37.11 19.94 -36.18
CA THR A 19 -35.77 19.39 -35.94
C THR A 19 -35.51 19.29 -34.44
N VAL A 20 -35.34 18.06 -33.98
CA VAL A 20 -34.96 17.75 -32.59
C VAL A 20 -33.50 18.15 -32.42
N VAL A 21 -33.26 19.33 -31.85
CA VAL A 21 -31.96 19.65 -31.26
C VAL A 21 -32.01 19.10 -29.84
N THR A 22 -31.30 17.99 -29.58
CA THR A 22 -30.98 17.62 -28.21
C THR A 22 -30.05 18.68 -27.65
N ALA A 23 -30.61 19.64 -26.93
CA ALA A 23 -29.86 20.51 -26.06
C ALA A 23 -29.17 19.64 -25.01
N SER A 24 -27.86 19.42 -25.18
CA SER A 24 -27.00 19.10 -24.05
C SER A 24 -26.99 20.35 -23.18
N ALA A 25 -27.88 20.38 -22.20
CA ALA A 25 -27.78 21.31 -21.09
C ALA A 25 -26.43 21.00 -20.42
N LYS A 26 -25.41 21.77 -20.79
CA LYS A 26 -24.18 21.94 -20.03
C LYS A 26 -24.57 22.67 -18.75
N GLY A 27 -25.26 21.94 -17.88
CA GLY A 27 -25.27 22.24 -16.47
C GLY A 27 -23.82 22.16 -16.06
N ASN A 28 -23.21 23.34 -15.88
CA ASN A 28 -22.03 23.50 -15.04
C ASN A 28 -22.43 23.02 -13.64
N LYS A 29 -22.42 21.69 -13.43
CA LYS A 29 -21.93 21.17 -12.19
C LYS A 29 -20.50 21.66 -12.17
N LYS A 30 -20.24 22.66 -11.32
CA LYS A 30 -18.89 22.87 -10.82
C LYS A 30 -18.45 21.48 -10.40
N ASP A 31 -17.50 20.92 -11.13
CA ASP A 31 -16.66 19.87 -10.59
C ASP A 31 -16.03 20.53 -9.36
N GLU A 32 -16.66 20.33 -8.20
CA GLU A 32 -15.91 20.16 -6.98
C GLU A 32 -14.98 19.01 -7.32
N SER A 33 -13.79 19.36 -7.81
CA SER A 33 -12.66 18.47 -7.82
C SER A 33 -12.56 17.99 -6.39
N ASN A 34 -13.14 16.81 -6.11
CA ASN A 34 -12.74 16.03 -4.98
C ASN A 34 -11.24 15.91 -5.15
N ASN A 35 -10.51 16.74 -4.43
CA ASN A 35 -9.07 16.74 -4.39
C ASN A 35 -8.71 15.50 -3.57
N TYR A 36 -9.01 14.34 -4.14
CA TYR A 36 -8.80 13.05 -3.52
C TYR A 36 -7.29 12.86 -3.48
N HIS A 37 -6.71 13.30 -2.38
CA HIS A 37 -5.33 13.03 -2.08
C HIS A 37 -5.26 11.56 -1.64
N ALA A 38 -4.73 10.71 -2.52
CA ALA A 38 -4.43 9.33 -2.18
C ALA A 38 -3.61 9.29 -0.88
N LYS A 39 -4.14 8.62 0.15
CA LYS A 39 -3.44 8.45 1.43
C LYS A 39 -2.09 7.78 1.18
N GLN A 40 -1.03 8.38 1.71
CA GLN A 40 0.34 7.94 1.53
C GLN A 40 0.80 7.18 2.78
N ILE A 41 1.29 5.95 2.62
CA ILE A 41 1.70 5.09 3.75
C ILE A 41 3.17 4.74 3.60
N LEU A 42 4.00 5.18 4.53
CA LEU A 42 5.40 4.78 4.61
C LEU A 42 5.49 3.39 5.23
N ILE A 43 6.11 2.44 4.53
CA ILE A 43 6.38 1.09 5.06
C ILE A 43 7.79 1.05 5.60
N VAL A 44 7.95 0.70 6.88
CA VAL A 44 9.25 0.46 7.51
C VAL A 44 9.35 -0.97 8.00
N GLY A 45 10.54 -1.56 7.85
CA GLY A 45 10.91 -2.81 8.47
C GLY A 45 11.90 -2.57 9.59
N LEU A 46 11.75 -3.28 10.70
CA LEU A 46 12.64 -3.14 11.87
C LEU A 46 13.89 -4.03 11.71
N HIS A 47 14.91 -3.72 12.49
CA HIS A 47 16.09 -4.57 12.64
C HIS A 47 15.81 -5.73 13.58
N ASP A 48 16.53 -6.84 13.43
CA ASP A 48 16.39 -8.05 14.26
C ASP A 48 14.94 -8.56 14.34
N ASN A 49 14.21 -8.45 13.22
CA ASN A 49 12.78 -8.73 13.16
C ASN A 49 12.43 -10.03 12.43
N VAL A 50 13.41 -10.81 11.98
CA VAL A 50 13.21 -12.19 11.51
C VAL A 50 13.44 -13.15 12.67
N LYS A 51 12.37 -13.81 13.13
CA LYS A 51 12.41 -14.76 14.25
C LYS A 51 11.91 -16.13 13.81
N SER A 52 12.26 -17.18 14.53
CA SER A 52 11.80 -18.54 14.22
C SER A 52 11.70 -19.41 15.47
N ASN A 53 10.81 -20.41 15.44
CA ASN A 53 10.80 -21.50 16.42
C ASN A 53 11.79 -22.62 16.13
N TYR A 54 12.50 -22.58 14.99
CA TYR A 54 13.32 -23.71 14.53
C TYR A 54 14.62 -23.27 13.86
N PHE A 55 14.59 -22.23 13.02
CA PHE A 55 15.74 -21.79 12.23
C PHE A 55 16.52 -20.68 12.95
N TYR A 56 17.81 -20.88 13.20
CA TYR A 56 18.71 -19.79 13.57
C TYR A 56 19.21 -19.05 12.32
N ASN A 57 19.68 -17.80 12.46
CA ASN A 57 20.05 -16.94 11.33
C ASN A 57 21.06 -17.57 10.37
N GLY A 58 22.06 -18.30 10.89
CA GLY A 58 23.02 -19.01 10.04
C GLY A 58 22.37 -20.05 9.11
N MET A 59 21.41 -20.83 9.61
CA MET A 59 20.66 -21.80 8.80
C MET A 59 19.78 -21.10 7.76
N ILE A 60 19.17 -19.96 8.12
CA ILE A 60 18.41 -19.14 7.16
C ILE A 60 19.33 -18.66 6.04
N ALA A 61 20.48 -18.09 6.36
CA ALA A 61 21.44 -17.62 5.36
C ALA A 61 21.94 -18.75 4.44
N GLU A 62 22.31 -19.89 5.02
CA GLU A 62 22.82 -21.04 4.27
C GLU A 62 21.78 -21.60 3.30
N GLU A 63 20.57 -21.86 3.75
CA GLU A 63 19.52 -22.50 2.95
C GLU A 63 18.89 -21.55 1.91
N THR A 64 18.85 -20.25 2.20
CA THR A 64 18.25 -19.25 1.29
C THR A 64 19.26 -18.62 0.34
N GLY A 65 20.56 -18.69 0.66
CA GLY A 65 21.62 -17.96 -0.02
C GLY A 65 21.69 -16.47 0.37
N MET A 66 20.95 -16.03 1.39
CA MET A 66 21.05 -14.65 1.92
C MET A 66 22.35 -14.46 2.70
N GLN A 67 22.84 -13.21 2.76
CA GLN A 67 23.89 -12.87 3.71
C GLN A 67 23.31 -12.80 5.12
N ALA A 68 23.98 -13.39 6.11
CA ALA A 68 23.46 -13.54 7.46
C ALA A 68 23.14 -12.21 8.16
N ASP A 69 23.89 -11.15 7.86
CA ASP A 69 23.70 -9.79 8.35
C ASP A 69 22.63 -9.00 7.58
N ARG A 70 22.05 -9.57 6.51
CA ARG A 70 21.04 -8.92 5.65
C ARG A 70 19.68 -9.62 5.65
N ILE A 71 19.51 -10.69 6.44
CA ILE A 71 18.27 -11.48 6.47
C ILE A 71 17.04 -10.58 6.72
N ASP A 72 17.06 -9.76 7.77
CA ASP A 72 15.97 -8.83 8.09
C ASP A 72 15.67 -7.89 6.92
N ARG A 73 16.72 -7.31 6.35
CA ARG A 73 16.63 -6.37 5.24
C ARG A 73 15.99 -7.01 4.01
N GLU A 74 16.39 -8.23 3.66
CA GLU A 74 15.84 -8.95 2.50
C GLU A 74 14.34 -9.24 2.69
N TYR A 75 13.94 -9.79 3.84
CA TYR A 75 12.53 -10.02 4.14
C TYR A 75 11.72 -8.73 4.16
N ASN A 76 12.20 -7.70 4.85
CA ASN A 76 11.55 -6.38 4.90
C ASN A 76 11.37 -5.78 3.50
N SER A 77 12.42 -5.79 2.66
CA SER A 77 12.37 -5.24 1.29
C SER A 77 11.37 -6.02 0.44
N ILE A 78 11.44 -7.35 0.44
CA ILE A 78 10.54 -8.20 -0.34
C ILE A 78 9.08 -7.93 0.01
N ILE A 79 8.76 -7.92 1.30
CA ILE A 79 7.37 -7.75 1.75
C ILE A 79 6.89 -6.32 1.50
N ALA A 80 7.70 -5.29 1.80
CA ALA A 80 7.33 -3.91 1.56
C ALA A 80 7.11 -3.62 0.06
N GLU A 81 8.01 -4.10 -0.82
CA GLU A 81 7.86 -3.98 -2.27
C GLU A 81 6.60 -4.68 -2.78
N ASN A 82 6.31 -5.89 -2.29
CA ASN A 82 5.11 -6.62 -2.69
C ASN A 82 3.81 -5.96 -2.18
N ILE A 83 3.82 -5.31 -1.01
CA ILE A 83 2.69 -4.50 -0.53
C ILE A 83 2.50 -3.31 -1.45
N ALA A 84 3.58 -2.59 -1.77
CA ALA A 84 3.52 -1.42 -2.63
C ALA A 84 3.07 -1.75 -4.07
N ALA A 85 3.51 -2.89 -4.61
CA ALA A 85 3.10 -3.36 -5.93
C ALA A 85 1.65 -3.87 -5.99
N ALA A 86 0.97 -4.07 -4.85
CA ALA A 86 -0.38 -4.63 -4.81
C ALA A 86 -1.49 -3.61 -5.12
N VAL A 87 -1.20 -2.32 -5.08
CA VAL A 87 -2.22 -1.27 -5.26
C VAL A 87 -2.42 -0.94 -6.74
N LYS A 88 -3.69 -0.83 -7.14
CA LYS A 88 -4.11 -0.30 -8.44
C LYS A 88 -4.23 1.23 -8.39
N GLU A 89 -4.15 1.87 -9.56
CA GLU A 89 -4.26 3.33 -9.68
C GLU A 89 -5.53 3.89 -9.00
N GLY A 90 -5.38 4.99 -8.26
CA GLY A 90 -6.47 5.73 -7.62
C GLY A 90 -6.74 5.42 -6.13
N GLY A 91 -6.04 4.44 -5.53
CA GLY A 91 -6.15 4.09 -4.10
C GLY A 91 -5.06 4.70 -3.21
N CYS A 92 -4.93 4.20 -1.98
CA CYS A 92 -3.78 4.49 -1.12
C CYS A 92 -2.46 4.17 -1.83
N LYS A 93 -1.41 4.94 -1.61
CA LYS A 93 -0.08 4.65 -2.14
C LYS A 93 0.85 4.26 -1.01
N PHE A 94 1.51 3.12 -1.17
CA PHE A 94 2.51 2.65 -0.21
C PHE A 94 3.92 2.99 -0.70
N ILE A 95 4.75 3.41 0.23
CA ILE A 95 6.10 3.90 -0.01
C ILE A 95 7.04 3.01 0.81
N PRO A 96 7.70 2.01 0.20
CA PRO A 96 8.75 1.27 0.90
C PRO A 96 9.87 2.22 1.33
N ALA A 97 10.27 2.17 2.61
CA ALA A 97 11.40 2.93 3.08
C ALA A 97 12.69 2.47 2.37
N THR A 98 13.50 3.43 1.96
CA THR A 98 14.88 3.19 1.49
C THR A 98 15.85 3.51 2.61
N ASP A 99 17.08 2.96 2.54
CA ASP A 99 18.13 3.08 3.57
C ASP A 99 18.44 4.53 4.00
N ASN A 100 18.06 5.54 3.20
CA ASN A 100 18.32 6.96 3.46
C ASN A 100 17.07 7.74 3.91
N LEU A 101 15.90 7.10 3.96
CA LEU A 101 14.63 7.78 4.18
C LEU A 101 14.34 7.96 5.67
N VAL A 102 14.59 6.93 6.47
CA VAL A 102 14.28 6.90 7.90
C VAL A 102 15.58 7.07 8.68
N ASP A 103 15.66 8.12 9.49
CA ASP A 103 16.77 8.30 10.41
C ASP A 103 16.80 7.11 11.39
N GLY A 104 17.98 6.55 11.65
CA GLY A 104 18.14 5.38 12.51
C GLY A 104 17.51 5.58 13.89
N GLN A 105 17.42 6.83 14.37
CA GLN A 105 16.79 7.17 15.64
C GLN A 105 15.31 6.73 15.73
N VAL A 106 14.50 6.91 14.68
CA VAL A 106 13.08 6.53 14.75
C VAL A 106 12.93 5.01 14.80
N LEU A 107 13.66 4.27 13.96
CA LEU A 107 13.57 2.80 13.93
C LEU A 107 14.12 2.17 15.21
N ASN A 108 15.18 2.72 15.79
CA ASN A 108 15.82 2.20 17.00
C ASN A 108 14.95 2.36 18.26
N GLU A 109 14.09 3.38 18.29
CA GLU A 109 13.20 3.63 19.43
C GLU A 109 11.84 2.90 19.32
N ILE A 110 11.52 2.33 18.16
CA ILE A 110 10.35 1.46 18.02
C ILE A 110 10.65 0.13 18.71
N LYS A 111 9.87 -0.17 19.75
CA LYS A 111 9.95 -1.46 20.45
C LYS A 111 9.01 -2.47 19.83
N VAL A 112 9.39 -3.74 19.84
CA VAL A 112 8.49 -4.84 19.49
C VAL A 112 8.08 -5.55 20.76
N ASN A 113 6.78 -5.64 21.00
CA ASN A 113 6.17 -6.37 22.09
C ASN A 113 5.42 -7.59 21.55
N GLY A 114 4.99 -8.49 22.44
CA GLY A 114 4.35 -9.75 22.06
C GLY A 114 5.33 -10.79 21.56
N GLU A 115 4.82 -11.96 21.18
CA GLU A 115 5.64 -13.09 20.75
C GLU A 115 5.06 -13.71 19.47
N SER A 116 5.94 -14.26 18.63
CA SER A 116 5.55 -15.05 17.44
C SER A 116 4.59 -14.33 16.48
N GLU A 117 3.32 -14.75 16.44
CA GLU A 117 2.30 -14.28 15.49
C GLU A 117 1.61 -13.00 15.98
N ASP A 118 1.69 -12.74 17.28
CA ASP A 118 0.99 -11.66 17.99
C ASP A 118 1.91 -10.47 18.28
N SER A 119 3.07 -10.39 17.62
CA SER A 119 4.02 -9.30 17.83
C SER A 119 3.51 -7.98 17.26
N TYR A 120 3.61 -6.91 18.04
CA TYR A 120 3.17 -5.56 17.68
C TYR A 120 4.24 -4.53 18.02
N SER A 121 4.27 -3.44 17.27
CA SER A 121 5.21 -2.34 17.54
C SER A 121 4.66 -1.42 18.63
N ASP A 122 5.53 -0.75 19.37
CA ASP A 122 5.22 0.29 20.34
C ASP A 122 6.10 1.53 20.04
N LEU A 123 5.44 2.65 19.75
CA LEU A 123 6.06 3.92 19.41
C LEU A 123 6.15 4.88 20.61
N SER A 124 5.85 4.42 21.83
CA SER A 124 5.82 5.26 23.04
C SER A 124 7.14 6.02 23.27
N ALA A 125 8.27 5.38 23.01
CA ALA A 125 9.62 5.95 23.13
C ALA A 125 10.03 6.83 21.94
N VAL A 126 9.35 6.71 20.79
CA VAL A 126 9.64 7.51 19.60
C VAL A 126 9.19 8.95 19.83
N PRO A 127 10.08 9.95 19.70
CA PRO A 127 9.67 11.36 19.77
C PRO A 127 8.71 11.69 18.62
N THR A 128 7.56 12.31 18.94
CA THR A 128 6.53 12.62 17.94
C THR A 128 7.06 13.52 16.82
N GLU A 129 7.91 14.49 17.17
CA GLU A 129 8.54 15.40 16.20
C GLU A 129 9.43 14.65 15.20
N GLU A 130 10.17 13.64 15.65
CA GLU A 130 11.04 12.84 14.78
C GLU A 130 10.21 11.94 13.84
N LEU A 131 9.14 11.32 14.35
CA LEU A 131 8.20 10.59 13.50
C LEU A 131 7.59 11.50 12.43
N GLN A 132 7.12 12.69 12.81
CA GLN A 132 6.52 13.63 11.88
C GLN A 132 7.52 14.13 10.84
N LYS A 133 8.79 14.37 11.22
CA LYS A 133 9.87 14.69 10.26
C LYS A 133 10.06 13.57 9.24
N VAL A 134 10.12 12.30 9.68
CA VAL A 134 10.26 11.15 8.78
C VAL A 134 9.07 11.05 7.83
N LEU A 135 7.84 11.14 8.33
CA LEU A 135 6.63 11.09 7.51
C LEU A 135 6.57 12.24 6.52
N ASN A 136 6.85 13.47 6.95
CA ASN A 136 6.89 14.65 6.07
C ASN A 136 7.96 14.52 4.98
N LYS A 137 9.17 14.02 5.32
CA LYS A 137 10.25 13.77 4.36
C LYS A 137 9.86 12.69 3.32
N ALA A 138 9.11 11.68 3.74
CA ALA A 138 8.60 10.64 2.87
C ALA A 138 7.36 11.07 2.06
N GLY A 139 6.74 12.21 2.40
CA GLY A 139 5.43 12.59 1.89
C GLY A 139 4.33 11.60 2.29
N ALA A 140 4.41 11.03 3.49
CA ALA A 140 3.51 10.02 4.02
C ALA A 140 2.57 10.59 5.09
N ASP A 141 1.33 10.10 5.11
CA ASP A 141 0.30 10.43 6.10
C ASP A 141 0.31 9.44 7.28
N TYR A 142 0.71 8.19 7.03
CA TYR A 142 0.72 7.08 7.98
C TYR A 142 2.03 6.31 7.94
N LEU A 143 2.35 5.65 9.06
CA LEU A 143 3.46 4.70 9.19
C LEU A 143 2.92 3.27 9.30
N LEU A 144 3.31 2.40 8.38
CA LEU A 144 3.13 0.96 8.49
C LEU A 144 4.44 0.32 8.92
N VAL A 145 4.46 -0.25 10.13
CA VAL A 145 5.61 -0.97 10.66
C VAL A 145 5.44 -2.47 10.42
N LEU A 146 6.41 -3.10 9.76
CA LEU A 146 6.54 -4.56 9.69
C LEU A 146 7.22 -5.02 10.98
N ASN A 147 6.40 -5.45 11.95
CA ASN A 147 6.86 -5.70 13.32
C ASN A 147 7.80 -6.91 13.35
N GLN A 148 7.40 -8.03 12.73
CA GLN A 148 8.16 -9.28 12.74
C GLN A 148 7.83 -10.15 11.52
N HIS A 149 8.86 -10.82 10.99
CA HIS A 149 8.75 -11.96 10.08
C HIS A 149 9.01 -13.23 10.89
N TYR A 150 7.94 -13.89 11.33
CA TYR A 150 8.05 -15.11 12.11
C TYR A 150 8.00 -16.35 11.22
N LEU A 151 9.10 -17.11 11.22
CA LEU A 151 9.27 -18.36 10.50
C LEU A 151 8.88 -19.52 11.41
N LYS A 152 7.63 -19.97 11.30
CA LYS A 152 7.09 -21.07 12.09
C LYS A 152 7.20 -22.38 11.32
N TRP A 153 8.10 -23.24 11.76
CA TRP A 153 8.21 -24.62 11.31
C TRP A 153 7.18 -25.51 12.01
N GLN A 154 6.50 -26.33 11.24
CA GLN A 154 5.54 -27.31 11.73
C GLN A 154 5.73 -28.64 11.00
N GLU A 155 5.91 -29.73 11.74
CA GLU A 155 6.10 -31.08 11.16
C GLU A 155 4.80 -31.84 10.91
N GLN A 156 3.77 -31.63 11.76
CA GLN A 156 2.51 -32.39 11.75
C GLN A 156 1.31 -31.47 11.46
N PRO A 157 0.28 -31.91 10.71
CA PRO A 157 0.13 -33.21 10.05
C PRO A 157 0.93 -33.33 8.74
N LEU A 158 1.40 -32.20 8.19
CA LEU A 158 2.30 -32.13 7.05
C LEU A 158 3.34 -31.05 7.31
N ARG A 159 4.58 -31.35 6.90
CA ARG A 159 5.71 -30.42 6.99
C ARG A 159 5.39 -29.12 6.26
N THR A 160 5.29 -28.03 7.02
CA THR A 160 4.93 -26.70 6.53
C THR A 160 5.78 -25.65 7.24
N LEU A 161 6.37 -24.76 6.46
CA LEU A 161 6.96 -23.51 6.94
C LEU A 161 5.99 -22.38 6.70
N PHE A 162 5.53 -21.74 7.78
CA PHE A 162 4.74 -20.51 7.72
C PHE A 162 5.69 -19.31 7.83
N HIS A 163 5.56 -18.39 6.88
CA HIS A 163 6.13 -17.06 6.97
C HIS A 163 5.02 -16.11 7.39
N ILE A 164 5.05 -15.69 8.64
CA ILE A 164 4.02 -14.85 9.26
C ILE A 164 4.57 -13.45 9.38
N VAL A 165 3.92 -12.50 8.72
CA VAL A 165 4.26 -11.07 8.79
C VAL A 165 3.25 -10.40 9.69
N SER A 166 3.69 -9.92 10.83
CA SER A 166 2.91 -9.05 11.71
C SER A 166 3.22 -7.59 11.41
N TYR A 167 2.20 -6.73 11.50
CA TYR A 167 2.32 -5.33 11.15
C TYR A 167 1.38 -4.44 11.98
N SER A 168 1.78 -3.18 12.15
CA SER A 168 1.03 -2.16 12.88
C SER A 168 0.99 -0.86 12.09
N LEU A 169 -0.17 -0.23 12.01
CA LEU A 169 -0.42 1.03 11.31
C LEU A 169 -0.63 2.15 12.31
N TYR A 170 0.10 3.24 12.13
CA TYR A 170 0.09 4.41 12.99
C TYR A 170 -0.22 5.68 12.20
N ASP A 171 -0.92 6.62 12.83
CA ASP A 171 -0.99 7.99 12.36
C ASP A 171 0.25 8.81 12.81
N LYS A 172 0.33 10.05 12.33
CA LYS A 172 1.39 11.01 12.65
C LYS A 172 1.50 11.37 14.14
N ASP A 173 0.48 11.08 14.94
CA ASP A 173 0.40 11.37 16.37
C ASP A 173 0.69 10.12 17.21
N LYS A 174 1.21 9.06 16.58
CA LYS A 174 1.58 7.76 17.18
C LYS A 174 0.37 6.96 17.66
N LYS A 175 -0.85 7.28 17.24
CA LYS A 175 -2.02 6.48 17.56
C LYS A 175 -2.04 5.23 16.69
N GLU A 176 -2.10 4.06 17.32
CA GLU A 176 -2.33 2.80 16.61
C GLU A 176 -3.73 2.85 15.99
N ILE A 177 -3.79 2.75 14.66
CA ILE A 177 -5.02 2.72 13.88
C ILE A 177 -5.46 1.28 13.65
N TYR A 178 -4.49 0.42 13.37
CA TYR A 178 -4.73 -0.99 13.05
C TYR A 178 -3.50 -1.83 13.37
N ARG A 179 -3.72 -3.10 13.68
CA ARG A 179 -2.68 -4.11 13.73
C ARG A 179 -3.23 -5.43 13.23
N GLY A 180 -2.34 -6.24 12.67
CA GLY A 180 -2.72 -7.57 12.21
C GLY A 180 -1.51 -8.39 11.83
N ASN A 181 -1.79 -9.60 11.36
CA ASN A 181 -0.80 -10.45 10.75
C ASN A 181 -1.38 -11.08 9.48
N ASN A 182 -0.48 -11.59 8.64
CA ASN A 182 -0.86 -12.43 7.52
C ASN A 182 0.30 -13.35 7.18
N TYR A 183 0.02 -14.44 6.48
CA TYR A 183 1.02 -15.45 6.22
C TYR A 183 0.98 -16.02 4.81
N PHE A 184 2.10 -16.61 4.42
CA PHE A 184 2.22 -17.51 3.28
C PHE A 184 3.02 -18.74 3.71
N THR A 185 2.92 -19.82 2.94
CA THR A 185 3.52 -21.11 3.30
C THR A 185 4.41 -21.65 2.19
N CYS A 186 5.46 -22.35 2.58
CA CYS A 186 6.32 -23.16 1.71
C CYS A 186 6.76 -24.43 2.47
N MET A 187 7.46 -25.33 1.78
CA MET A 187 7.94 -26.59 2.37
C MET A 187 9.34 -26.47 2.96
N ASN A 188 10.15 -25.54 2.45
CA ASN A 188 11.54 -25.29 2.84
C ASN A 188 11.75 -23.79 3.01
N LEU A 189 12.88 -23.40 3.60
CA LEU A 189 13.43 -22.08 3.39
C LEU A 189 13.67 -21.89 1.87
N GLU A 190 13.28 -20.74 1.34
CA GLU A 190 13.36 -20.45 -0.09
C GLU A 190 14.23 -19.22 -0.32
N ASN A 191 14.91 -19.15 -1.47
CA ASN A 191 15.70 -17.99 -1.85
C ASN A 191 14.83 -16.71 -2.01
N PRO A 192 15.44 -15.51 -1.96
CA PRO A 192 14.74 -14.22 -2.06
C PRO A 192 13.75 -14.12 -3.24
N ASP A 193 14.11 -14.58 -4.44
CA ASP A 193 13.27 -14.50 -5.63
C ASP A 193 11.99 -15.33 -5.50
N LYS A 194 12.11 -16.54 -4.93
CA LYS A 194 10.96 -17.40 -4.69
C LYS A 194 10.09 -16.87 -3.56
N VAL A 195 10.67 -16.39 -2.45
CA VAL A 195 9.95 -15.69 -1.37
C VAL A 195 9.16 -14.51 -1.93
N ARG A 196 9.79 -13.69 -2.78
CA ARG A 196 9.15 -12.57 -3.47
C ARG A 196 7.96 -13.01 -4.31
N LYS A 197 8.03 -14.14 -5.00
CA LYS A 197 6.90 -14.65 -5.78
C LYS A 197 5.75 -15.16 -4.91
N ILE A 198 6.05 -15.99 -3.90
CA ILE A 198 5.01 -16.67 -3.10
C ILE A 198 4.32 -15.73 -2.09
N SER A 199 5.00 -14.69 -1.63
CA SER A 199 4.44 -13.73 -0.66
C SER A 199 3.45 -12.73 -1.27
N ARG A 200 3.43 -12.54 -2.59
CA ARG A 200 2.56 -11.54 -3.28
C ARG A 200 1.11 -11.56 -2.83
N LYS A 201 0.50 -12.74 -2.72
CA LYS A 201 -0.91 -12.87 -2.30
C LYS A 201 -1.12 -12.46 -0.84
N SER A 202 -0.16 -12.79 0.03
CA SER A 202 -0.22 -12.37 1.44
C SER A 202 -0.02 -10.86 1.55
N SER A 203 1.00 -10.30 0.90
CA SER A 203 1.24 -8.85 0.86
C SER A 203 0.07 -8.06 0.29
N SER A 204 -0.60 -8.57 -0.75
CA SER A 204 -1.79 -7.94 -1.31
C SER A 204 -2.96 -7.88 -0.31
N LYS A 205 -3.17 -8.94 0.48
CA LYS A 205 -4.17 -8.94 1.55
C LYS A 205 -3.82 -7.97 2.69
N ILE A 206 -2.53 -7.80 3.01
CA ILE A 206 -2.07 -6.75 3.96
C ILE A 206 -2.46 -5.39 3.41
N ALA A 207 -2.07 -5.08 2.17
CA ALA A 207 -2.42 -3.81 1.51
C ALA A 207 -3.94 -3.55 1.52
N SER A 208 -4.75 -4.54 1.14
CA SER A 208 -6.21 -4.44 1.14
C SER A 208 -6.80 -4.18 2.53
N SER A 209 -6.24 -4.82 3.57
CA SER A 209 -6.71 -4.62 4.96
C SER A 209 -6.42 -3.20 5.44
N ILE A 210 -5.23 -2.67 5.11
CA ILE A 210 -4.85 -1.29 5.42
C ILE A 210 -5.74 -0.30 4.66
N ILE A 211 -5.94 -0.49 3.35
CA ILE A 211 -6.80 0.37 2.53
C ILE A 211 -8.20 0.43 3.12
N LYS A 212 -8.81 -0.72 3.39
CA LYS A 212 -10.15 -0.78 3.96
C LYS A 212 -10.23 -0.05 5.30
N THR A 213 -9.26 -0.28 6.19
CA THR A 213 -9.24 0.38 7.50
C THR A 213 -9.10 1.89 7.42
N LEU A 214 -8.49 2.41 6.35
CA LEU A 214 -8.38 3.84 6.12
C LEU A 214 -9.58 4.41 5.33
N GLU A 215 -10.41 3.59 4.69
CA GLU A 215 -11.62 4.05 4.00
C GLU A 215 -12.84 4.13 4.94
N ASP A 216 -12.83 3.34 6.02
CA ASP A 216 -13.82 3.32 7.10
C ASP A 216 -13.69 4.54 8.06
#